data_AF-K4K2Q1-F1
#
_entry.id   AF-K4K2Q1-F1
#
_cell.length_a   1.000
_cell.length_b   1.000
_cell.length_c   1.000
_cell.angle_alpha   90.00
_cell.angle_beta   90.00
_cell.angle_gamma   90.00
#
_symmetry.space_group_name_H-M   'P 1'
#
loop_
_entity.id
_entity.type
_entity.pdbx_description
1 polymer ?
#
loop_
_entity_poly.entity_id
_entity_poly.type
_entity_poly.pdbx_seq_one_letter_code
_entity_poly.pdbx_strand_id
1 'polypeptide(L)' 'MDLSGKITKKMDYTTTILSLVLFVFSALYLLRQAFRRIKIINMVDQLPGPRAYPIIGNALDFMVPRSEL' A
#
# COMPACT_ATOMS: atom_id res chain seq x y z
N MET A 1 39.19 -29.53 8.73
CA MET A 1 38.17 -28.81 7.92
C MET A 1 36.99 -28.53 8.82
N ASP A 2 36.81 -27.27 9.20
CA ASP A 2 35.94 -26.85 10.31
C ASP A 2 34.47 -26.89 9.92
N LEU A 3 33.73 -27.86 10.48
CA LEU A 3 32.30 -28.07 10.27
C LEU A 3 31.47 -26.92 10.87
N SER A 4 31.98 -26.29 11.93
CA SER A 4 31.28 -25.24 12.68
C SER A 4 31.06 -24.00 11.82
N GLY A 5 32.11 -23.55 11.11
CA GLY A 5 32.02 -22.41 10.20
C GLY A 5 31.06 -22.61 9.03
N LYS A 6 30.84 -23.85 8.56
CA LYS A 6 29.84 -24.15 7.51
C LYS A 6 28.41 -24.03 8.02
N ILE A 7 28.16 -24.40 9.28
CA ILE A 7 26.83 -24.33 9.89
C ILE A 7 26.43 -22.87 10.12
N THR A 8 27.33 -22.06 10.69
CA THR A 8 27.07 -20.63 10.93
C THR A 8 26.77 -19.89 9.64
N LYS A 9 27.61 -20.08 8.60
CA LYS A 9 27.36 -19.47 7.29
C LYS A 9 26.01 -19.88 6.69
N LYS A 10 25.64 -21.16 6.78
CA LYS A 10 24.35 -21.65 6.28
C LYS A 10 23.17 -20.96 6.98
N MET A 11 23.26 -20.78 8.30
CA MET A 11 22.23 -20.12 9.10
C MET A 11 22.04 -18.65 8.69
N ASP A 12 23.14 -17.94 8.44
CA ASP A 12 23.12 -16.53 7.99
C ASP A 12 22.50 -16.36 6.60
N TYR A 13 22.77 -17.28 5.67
CA TYR A 13 22.13 -17.25 4.35
C TYR A 13 20.64 -17.53 4.43
N THR A 14 20.22 -18.49 5.27
CA THR A 14 18.79 -18.78 5.44
C THR A 14 18.02 -17.61 6.04
N THR A 15 18.56 -16.92 7.05
CA THR A 15 17.89 -15.76 7.65
C THR A 15 17.82 -14.59 6.67
N THR A 16 18.90 -14.34 5.93
CA THR A 16 18.95 -13.31 4.89
C THR A 16 17.91 -13.57 3.79
N ILE A 17 17.85 -14.80 3.27
CA ILE A 17 16.87 -15.18 2.25
C ILE A 17 15.44 -15.03 2.77
N LEU A 18 15.16 -15.48 4.00
CA LEU A 18 13.82 -15.43 4.58
C LEU A 18 13.34 -13.99 4.82
N SER A 19 14.23 -13.10 5.29
CA SER A 19 13.94 -11.67 5.42
C SER A 19 13.66 -10.99 4.08
N LEU A 20 14.43 -11.34 3.03
CA LEU A 20 14.25 -10.80 1.68
C LEU A 20 12.90 -11.22 1.10
N VAL A 21 12.54 -12.50 1.26
CA VAL A 21 11.25 -13.03 0.81
C VAL A 21 10.11 -12.28 1.49
N LEU A 22 10.13 -12.16 2.82
CA LEU A 22 9.10 -11.43 3.55
C LEU A 22 8.99 -9.98 3.09
N PHE A 23 10.12 -9.29 2.93
CA PHE A 23 10.15 -7.91 2.46
C PHE A 23 9.51 -7.74 1.09
N VAL A 24 9.84 -8.62 0.13
CA VAL A 24 9.26 -8.61 -1.22
C VAL A 24 7.75 -8.86 -1.17
N PHE A 25 7.29 -9.84 -0.39
CA PHE A 25 5.86 -10.12 -0.24
C PHE A 25 5.10 -8.93 0.36
N SER A 26 5.64 -8.30 1.41
CA SER A 26 5.06 -7.11 2.01
C SER A 26 5.02 -5.93 1.03
N ALA A 27 6.11 -5.69 0.29
CA ALA A 27 6.16 -4.64 -0.72
C ALA A 27 5.13 -4.86 -1.83
N LEU A 28 5.00 -6.09 -2.34
CA LEU A 28 3.99 -6.44 -3.35
C LEU A 28 2.56 -6.26 -2.83
N TYR A 29 2.31 -6.60 -1.56
CA TYR A 29 1.00 -6.40 -0.94
C TYR A 29 0.64 -4.91 -0.84
N LEU A 30 1.58 -4.08 -0.36
CA LEU A 30 1.40 -2.62 -0.27
C LEU A 30 1.22 -1.99 -1.65
N LEU A 31 2.03 -2.38 -2.64
CA LEU A 31 1.90 -1.91 -4.02
C LEU A 31 0.55 -2.29 -4.60
N ARG A 32 0.09 -3.55 -4.46
CA ARG A 32 -1.25 -3.95 -4.90
C ARG A 32 -2.34 -3.10 -4.25
N GLN A 33 -2.24 -2.86 -2.95
CA GLN A 33 -3.20 -2.04 -2.23
C GLN A 33 -3.19 -0.58 -2.74
N ALA A 34 -2.01 -0.01 -3.01
CA ALA A 34 -1.87 1.32 -3.59
C ALA A 34 -2.45 1.40 -5.00
N PHE A 35 -2.18 0.41 -5.87
CA PHE A 35 -2.75 0.35 -7.22
C PHE A 35 -4.28 0.20 -7.21
N ARG A 36 -4.85 -0.55 -6.25
CA ARG A 36 -6.31 -0.61 -6.08
C ARG A 36 -6.90 0.76 -5.74
N ARG A 37 -6.24 1.53 -4.87
CA ARG A 37 -6.64 2.90 -4.54
C ARG A 37 -6.56 3.83 -5.75
N ILE A 38 -5.47 3.77 -6.51
CA ILE A 38 -5.27 4.60 -7.72
C ILE A 38 -6.29 4.23 -8.80
N LYS A 39 -6.59 2.94 -9.02
CA LYS A 39 -7.58 2.51 -10.01
C LYS A 39 -8.97 3.03 -9.69
N ILE A 40 -9.36 3.02 -8.41
CA ILE A 40 -10.65 3.59 -7.97
C ILE A 40 -10.66 5.10 -8.20
N ILE A 41 -9.58 5.81 -7.85
CA ILE A 41 -9.46 7.26 -8.09
C ILE A 41 -9.55 7.57 -9.59
N ASN A 42 -8.84 6.85 -10.45
CA ASN A 42 -8.87 7.06 -11.89
C ASN A 42 -10.24 6.74 -12.52
N MET A 43 -11.01 5.78 -11.98
CA MET A 43 -12.37 5.51 -12.43
C MET A 43 -13.35 6.59 -11.94
N VAL A 44 -13.14 7.15 -10.76
CA VAL A 44 -13.94 8.26 -10.22
C VAL A 44 -13.63 9.59 -10.92
N ASP A 45 -12.37 9.85 -11.30
CA ASP A 45 -11.96 11.07 -12.01
C ASP A 45 -12.48 11.11 -13.47
N GLN A 46 -13.00 9.99 -14.00
CA GLN A 46 -13.72 9.94 -15.28
C GLN A 46 -15.21 10.29 -15.16
N LEU A 47 -15.76 10.36 -13.96
CA LEU A 47 -17.11 10.87 -13.73
C LEU A 47 -17.04 12.40 -13.66
N PRO A 48 -17.80 13.15 -14.48
CA PRO A 48 -17.83 14.61 -14.42
C PRO A 48 -18.51 15.05 -13.12
N GLY A 49 -17.74 15.14 -12.04
CA GLY A 49 -18.20 15.50 -10.70
C GLY A 49 -17.03 15.86 -9.78
N PRO A 50 -17.29 16.55 -8.66
CA PRO A 50 -16.26 16.96 -7.72
C PRO A 50 -15.51 15.73 -7.17
N ARG A 51 -14.18 15.86 -7.01
CA ARG A 51 -13.30 14.76 -6.58
C ARG A 51 -13.67 14.30 -5.17
N ALA A 52 -14.53 13.29 -5.07
CA ALA A 52 -14.87 12.66 -3.80
C ALA A 52 -13.66 11.88 -3.26
N TYR A 53 -13.03 12.39 -2.21
CA TYR A 53 -11.93 11.71 -1.54
C TYR A 53 -12.45 10.40 -0.90
N PRO A 54 -11.80 9.23 -1.09
CA PRO A 54 -12.34 7.92 -0.70
C PRO A 54 -12.49 7.69 0.82
N ILE A 55 -11.98 8.60 1.66
CA ILE A 55 -12.13 8.53 3.13
C ILE A 55 -13.12 9.58 3.64
N ILE A 56 -13.19 10.76 3.00
CA ILE A 56 -13.99 11.89 3.47
C ILE A 56 -15.33 11.95 2.71
N GLY A 57 -15.39 11.42 1.49
CA GLY A 57 -16.53 11.56 0.59
C GLY A 57 -16.95 13.02 0.45
N ASN A 58 -18.14 13.26 -0.07
CA ASN A 58 -18.74 14.59 -0.09
C ASN A 58 -19.12 15.11 1.32
N ALA A 59 -18.53 14.60 2.41
CA ALA A 59 -18.79 15.12 3.75
C ALA A 59 -18.27 16.56 3.93
N LEU A 60 -17.24 16.96 3.17
CA LEU A 60 -16.78 18.36 3.11
C LEU A 60 -17.75 19.27 2.36
N ASP A 61 -18.48 18.78 1.35
CA ASP A 61 -19.49 19.58 0.63
C ASP A 61 -20.71 19.88 1.49
N PHE A 62 -21.02 19.03 2.48
CA PHE A 62 -22.06 19.32 3.49
C PHE A 62 -21.65 20.39 4.49
N MET A 63 -20.36 20.75 4.55
CA MET A 63 -19.83 21.78 5.45
C MET A 63 -19.76 23.16 4.80
N VAL A 64 -20.35 23.33 3.61
CA VAL A 64 -20.66 24.64 3.03
C VAL A 64 -21.84 25.24 3.82
N PRO A 65 -21.68 26.41 4.46
CA PRO A 65 -22.81 27.09 5.07
C PRO A 65 -23.84 27.42 3.99
N ARG A 66 -25.11 27.05 4.19
CA ARG A 66 -26.22 27.58 3.37
C ARG A 66 -26.43 29.07 3.68
N SER A 67 -25.59 29.92 3.12
CA SER A 67 -26.00 31.23 2.63
C SER A 67 -26.13 31.03 1.12
N GLU A 68 -27.30 30.83 0.53
CA GLU A 68 -28.42 31.77 0.49
C GLU A 68 -29.68 30.96 0.14
N LEU A 69 -30.77 31.23 0.87
CA LEU A 69 -32.14 30.89 0.51
C LEU A 69 -32.67 31.91 -0.49
#